data_AF-A0A139AAL3-F1
#
_entry.id   AF-A0A139AAL3-F1
#
_cell.length_a   1.000
_cell.length_b   1.000
_cell.length_c   1.000
_cell.angle_alpha   90.00
_cell.angle_beta   90.00
_cell.angle_gamma   90.00
#
_symmetry.space_group_name_H-M   'P 1'
#
loop_
_entity.id
_entity.type
_entity.pdbx_description
1 polymer ?
#
loop_
_entity_poly.entity_id
_entity_poly.type
_entity_poly.pdbx_seq_one_letter_code
_entity_poly.pdbx_strand_id
1 'polypeptide(L)'
;MILTSPVRSRNLDPMLEHLILSVVNLSPHLVNVGVIAAEKLMQALARLSEPTVLLGGSLNWRACAWMLEALETVVRKKYQENLNVIYSLCHNQRVIDQLRVQTFDAAMDSVQKRAHILRAKDANDDANGYYDTEVDPWEARDDKWRPTEAWWHSWHHSLPTSTLVVLHGHLQPQIEQVTGHDAGQHWPEVLATIQGADVEGVLPPANEPPKRPFDFGAVRW
;
A
#
# COMPACT_ATOMS: atom_id res chain seq x y z
N MET A 1 -6.05 -3.27 30.79
CA MET A 1 -4.75 -3.17 30.12
C MET A 1 -4.99 -3.48 28.66
N ILE A 2 -5.05 -2.45 27.79
CA ILE A 2 -5.22 -2.69 26.34
C ILE A 2 -3.86 -3.14 25.85
N LEU A 3 -3.64 -4.45 25.75
CA LEU A 3 -2.45 -4.99 25.08
C LEU A 3 -2.48 -4.45 23.66
N THR A 4 -1.56 -3.52 23.36
CA THR A 4 -1.41 -3.04 21.99
C THR A 4 -0.94 -4.24 21.15
N SER A 5 -1.83 -4.79 20.33
CA SER A 5 -1.48 -5.95 19.51
C SER A 5 -0.37 -5.55 18.54
N PRO A 6 0.67 -6.38 18.34
CA PRO A 6 1.71 -6.12 17.33
C PRO A 6 1.17 -6.08 15.91
N VAL A 7 -0.02 -6.64 15.72
CA VAL A 7 -0.73 -6.71 14.46
C VAL A 7 -1.92 -5.76 14.51
N ARG A 8 -1.99 -4.82 13.56
CA ARG A 8 -2.83 -3.60 13.70
C ARG A 8 -4.34 -3.84 13.76
N SER A 9 -4.88 -4.90 13.16
CA SER A 9 -6.29 -5.34 13.32
C SER A 9 -6.56 -6.66 12.57
N ARG A 10 -7.57 -7.42 13.00
CA ARG A 10 -8.03 -8.67 12.36
C ARG A 10 -8.63 -8.43 10.98
N ASN A 11 -9.42 -7.37 10.85
CA ASN A 11 -9.94 -6.83 9.61
C ASN A 11 -9.68 -5.32 9.62
N LEU A 12 -9.58 -4.70 8.44
CA LEU A 12 -9.62 -3.25 8.39
C LEU A 12 -10.97 -2.77 8.95
N ASP A 13 -11.01 -1.54 9.45
CA ASP A 13 -12.29 -0.92 9.81
C ASP A 13 -13.22 -1.02 8.58
N PRO A 14 -14.44 -1.56 8.71
CA PRO A 14 -15.38 -1.61 7.59
C PRO A 14 -15.49 -0.27 6.88
N MET A 15 -15.49 0.86 7.60
CA MET A 15 -15.56 2.19 6.99
C MET A 15 -14.37 2.45 6.06
N LEU A 16 -13.17 2.00 6.42
CA LEU A 16 -11.97 2.11 5.59
C LEU A 16 -12.09 1.24 4.33
N GLU A 17 -12.58 0.01 4.46
CA GLU A 17 -12.79 -0.88 3.30
C GLU A 17 -13.78 -0.28 2.29
N HIS A 18 -14.92 0.25 2.77
CA HIS A 18 -15.92 0.90 1.92
C HIS A 18 -15.39 2.19 1.28
N LEU A 19 -14.56 2.96 1.99
CA LEU A 19 -13.90 4.14 1.43
C LEU A 19 -12.96 3.76 0.29
N ILE A 20 -12.10 2.75 0.49
CA ILE A 20 -11.16 2.28 -0.54
C ILE A 20 -11.93 1.77 -1.76
N LEU A 21 -13.00 1.01 -1.56
CA LEU A 21 -13.81 0.51 -2.67
C LEU A 21 -14.49 1.66 -3.44
N SER A 22 -14.96 2.69 -2.73
CA SER A 22 -15.50 3.90 -3.36
C SER A 22 -14.44 4.63 -4.19
N VAL A 23 -13.21 4.76 -3.67
CA VAL A 23 -12.08 5.34 -4.41
C VAL A 23 -11.76 4.53 -5.67
N VAL A 24 -11.76 3.19 -5.60
CA VAL A 24 -11.57 2.32 -6.77
C VAL A 24 -12.62 2.58 -7.84
N ASN A 25 -13.90 2.62 -7.45
CA ASN A 25 -15.00 2.83 -8.38
C ASN A 25 -14.95 4.23 -9.04
N LEU A 26 -14.47 5.22 -8.30
CA LEU A 26 -14.31 6.59 -8.80
C LEU A 26 -13.00 6.79 -9.58
N SER A 27 -12.01 5.90 -9.44
CA SER A 27 -10.68 6.05 -10.02
C SER A 27 -10.63 6.37 -11.53
N PRO A 28 -11.49 5.80 -12.42
CA PRO A 28 -11.49 6.16 -13.84
C PRO A 28 -11.92 7.61 -14.11
N HIS A 29 -12.57 8.24 -13.14
CA HIS A 29 -13.19 9.55 -13.24
C HIS A 29 -12.50 10.60 -12.38
N LEU A 30 -11.49 10.22 -11.59
CA LEU A 30 -10.72 11.18 -10.79
C LEU A 30 -9.92 12.10 -11.74
N VAL A 31 -10.12 13.41 -11.58
CA VAL A 31 -9.43 14.45 -12.34
C VAL A 31 -9.04 15.58 -11.39
N ASN A 32 -7.92 16.25 -11.69
CA ASN A 32 -7.43 17.40 -10.92
C ASN A 32 -7.30 17.13 -9.42
N VAL A 33 -6.84 15.93 -9.04
CA VAL A 33 -6.58 15.61 -7.64
C VAL A 33 -5.51 16.56 -7.09
N GLY A 34 -5.86 17.29 -6.02
CA GLY A 34 -4.96 18.25 -5.39
C GLY A 34 -3.75 17.57 -4.72
N VAL A 35 -2.65 18.30 -4.55
CA VAL A 35 -1.38 17.81 -3.97
C VAL A 35 -1.58 17.12 -2.62
N ILE A 36 -2.37 17.72 -1.72
CA ILE A 36 -2.65 17.14 -0.40
C ILE A 36 -3.41 15.82 -0.54
N ALA A 37 -4.42 15.76 -1.40
CA ALA A 37 -5.20 14.55 -1.61
C ALA A 37 -4.34 13.44 -2.23
N ALA A 38 -3.53 13.76 -3.24
CA ALA A 38 -2.57 12.85 -3.86
C ALA A 38 -1.59 12.25 -2.84
N GLU A 39 -1.06 13.10 -1.96
CA GLU A 39 -0.16 12.67 -0.89
C GLU A 39 -0.89 11.81 0.16
N LYS A 40 -2.16 12.11 0.48
CA LYS A 40 -2.98 11.25 1.36
C LYS A 40 -3.28 9.88 0.74
N LEU A 41 -3.48 9.79 -0.57
CA LEU A 41 -3.61 8.51 -1.26
C LEU A 41 -2.31 7.69 -1.13
N MET A 42 -1.16 8.32 -1.31
CA MET A 42 0.14 7.64 -1.14
C MET A 42 0.39 7.22 0.32
N GLN A 43 0.07 8.07 1.29
CA GLN A 43 0.16 7.73 2.71
C GLN A 43 -0.79 6.59 3.10
N ALA A 44 -1.98 6.52 2.50
CA ALA A 44 -2.89 5.40 2.69
C ALA A 44 -2.31 4.10 2.13
N LEU A 45 -1.76 4.12 0.91
CA LEU A 45 -1.07 2.97 0.32
C LEU A 45 0.11 2.50 1.20
N ALA A 46 0.94 3.43 1.69
CA ALA A 46 2.06 3.12 2.57
C ALA A 46 1.63 2.42 3.87
N ARG A 47 0.48 2.83 4.44
CA ARG A 47 -0.07 2.17 5.63
C ARG A 47 -0.66 0.80 5.32
N LEU A 48 -1.33 0.63 4.19
CA LEU A 48 -1.95 -0.63 3.77
C LEU A 48 -0.93 -1.69 3.35
N SER A 49 0.24 -1.26 2.84
CA SER A 49 1.35 -2.14 2.46
C SER A 49 2.25 -2.53 3.63
N GLU A 50 2.03 -2.00 4.83
CA GLU A 50 2.85 -2.36 5.99
C GLU A 50 2.65 -3.84 6.34
N PRO A 51 3.74 -4.62 6.59
CA PRO A 51 3.65 -6.05 6.92
C PRO A 51 2.68 -6.34 8.09
N THR A 52 2.61 -5.43 9.05
CA THR A 52 1.77 -5.53 10.26
C THR A 52 0.27 -5.39 9.97
N VAL A 53 -0.08 -4.76 8.85
CA VAL A 53 -1.45 -4.62 8.35
C VAL A 53 -1.78 -5.77 7.41
N LEU A 54 -0.88 -6.09 6.47
CA LEU A 54 -1.05 -7.18 5.51
C LEU A 54 -1.23 -8.53 6.20
N LEU A 55 -0.33 -8.88 7.12
CA LEU A 55 -0.40 -10.12 7.91
C LEU A 55 -1.44 -10.07 9.04
N GLY A 56 -2.19 -8.97 9.10
CA GLY A 56 -3.19 -8.75 10.13
C GLY A 56 -4.50 -9.47 9.92
N GLY A 57 -4.83 -9.85 8.70
CA GLY A 57 -6.09 -10.49 8.39
C GLY A 57 -6.00 -11.24 7.09
N SER A 58 -6.85 -12.26 6.93
CA SER A 58 -6.89 -13.06 5.71
C SER A 58 -7.26 -12.25 4.47
N LEU A 59 -7.96 -11.13 4.65
CA LEU A 59 -8.49 -10.27 3.58
C LEU A 59 -7.85 -8.88 3.53
N ASN A 60 -7.01 -8.49 4.49
CA ASN A 60 -6.43 -7.14 4.58
C ASN A 60 -5.60 -6.77 3.34
N TRP A 61 -4.94 -7.76 2.72
CA TRP A 61 -4.18 -7.58 1.49
C TRP A 61 -5.03 -7.05 0.33
N ARG A 62 -6.34 -7.35 0.32
CA ARG A 62 -7.26 -6.91 -0.75
C ARG A 62 -7.35 -5.40 -0.81
N ALA A 63 -7.40 -4.73 0.33
CA ALA A 63 -7.46 -3.27 0.39
C ALA A 63 -6.21 -2.62 -0.21
N CYS A 64 -5.03 -3.21 0.02
CA CYS A 64 -3.80 -2.78 -0.63
C CYS A 64 -3.87 -2.98 -2.15
N ALA A 65 -4.29 -4.16 -2.60
CA ALA A 65 -4.47 -4.47 -4.02
C ALA A 65 -5.46 -3.52 -4.71
N TRP A 66 -6.58 -3.21 -4.05
CA TRP A 66 -7.59 -2.28 -4.52
C TRP A 66 -7.06 -0.86 -4.65
N MET A 67 -6.31 -0.39 -3.66
CA MET A 67 -5.69 0.92 -3.72
C MET A 67 -4.67 1.03 -4.87
N LEU A 68 -3.86 -0.01 -5.09
CA LEU A 68 -2.94 -0.09 -6.22
C LEU A 68 -3.68 -0.05 -7.56
N GLU A 69 -4.77 -0.81 -7.70
CA GLU A 69 -5.60 -0.81 -8.91
C GLU A 69 -6.23 0.57 -9.19
N ALA A 70 -6.66 1.29 -8.14
CA ALA A 70 -7.17 2.65 -8.28
C ALA A 70 -6.08 3.60 -8.81
N LEU A 71 -4.87 3.54 -8.24
CA LEU A 71 -3.74 4.36 -8.69
C LEU A 71 -3.32 4.01 -10.12
N GLU A 72 -3.25 2.72 -10.45
CA GLU A 72 -2.96 2.25 -11.80
C GLU A 72 -4.01 2.73 -12.81
N THR A 73 -5.28 2.74 -12.42
CA THR A 73 -6.38 3.24 -13.26
C THR A 73 -6.25 4.73 -13.52
N VAL A 74 -5.88 5.52 -12.50
CA VAL A 74 -5.61 6.96 -12.65
C VAL A 74 -4.43 7.18 -13.61
N VAL A 75 -3.33 6.44 -13.43
CA VAL A 75 -2.15 6.51 -14.32
C VAL A 75 -2.54 6.18 -15.77
N ARG A 76 -3.34 5.14 -16.00
CA ARG A 76 -3.65 4.69 -17.37
C ARG A 76 -4.70 5.55 -18.07
N LYS A 77 -5.73 6.02 -17.36
CA LYS A 77 -6.89 6.69 -17.98
C LYS A 77 -6.87 8.21 -17.84
N LYS A 78 -6.21 8.72 -16.79
CA LYS A 78 -6.28 10.11 -16.36
C LYS A 78 -4.91 10.69 -16.00
N TYR A 79 -3.89 10.29 -16.76
CA TYR A 79 -2.51 10.74 -16.59
C TYR A 79 -2.40 12.26 -16.66
N GLN A 80 -2.84 12.82 -17.79
CA GLN A 80 -2.71 14.24 -18.13
C GLN A 80 -3.49 15.13 -17.15
N GLU A 81 -4.62 14.64 -16.63
CA GLU A 81 -5.45 15.39 -15.67
C GLU A 81 -5.01 15.23 -14.20
N ASN A 82 -4.04 14.37 -13.88
CA ASN A 82 -3.64 14.09 -12.49
C ASN A 82 -2.13 14.09 -12.25
N LEU A 83 -1.42 15.09 -12.78
CA LEU A 83 0.04 15.23 -12.63
C LEU A 83 0.52 15.18 -11.16
N ASN A 84 -0.27 15.70 -10.22
CA ASN A 84 0.04 15.66 -8.79
C ASN A 84 0.11 14.23 -8.24
N VAL A 85 -0.78 13.33 -8.70
CA VAL A 85 -0.80 11.92 -8.31
C VAL A 85 0.39 11.19 -8.93
N ILE A 86 0.71 11.50 -10.19
CA ILE A 86 1.86 10.94 -10.88
C ILE A 86 3.17 11.32 -10.17
N TYR A 87 3.30 12.59 -9.80
CA TYR A 87 4.47 13.06 -9.06
C TYR A 87 4.58 12.41 -7.67
N SER A 88 3.49 12.40 -6.89
CA SER A 88 3.52 11.78 -5.55
C SER A 88 3.81 10.28 -5.61
N LEU A 89 3.38 9.60 -6.68
CA LEU A 89 3.72 8.21 -6.96
C LEU A 89 5.22 8.03 -7.21
N CYS A 90 5.83 8.85 -8.07
CA CYS A 90 7.26 8.79 -8.35
C CYS A 90 8.08 9.04 -7.08
N HIS A 91 7.67 10.02 -6.26
CA HIS A 91 8.34 10.34 -5.01
C HIS A 91 8.27 9.21 -3.97
N ASN A 92 7.14 8.49 -3.91
CA ASN A 92 6.91 7.42 -2.94
C ASN A 92 7.17 6.01 -3.50
N GLN A 93 7.96 5.89 -4.58
CA GLN A 93 8.23 4.62 -5.26
C GLN A 93 8.76 3.52 -4.33
N ARG A 94 9.51 3.90 -3.29
CA ARG A 94 10.03 2.96 -2.28
C ARG A 94 8.93 2.03 -1.72
N VAL A 95 7.71 2.53 -1.54
CA VAL A 95 6.59 1.74 -1.03
C VAL A 95 6.26 0.59 -2.00
N ILE A 96 6.26 0.87 -3.30
CA ILE A 96 5.92 -0.10 -4.35
C ILE A 96 7.06 -1.11 -4.55
N ASP A 97 8.32 -0.63 -4.51
CA ASP A 97 9.49 -1.52 -4.61
C ASP A 97 9.60 -2.44 -3.41
N GLN A 98 9.37 -1.92 -2.20
CA GLN A 98 9.32 -2.73 -0.99
C GLN A 98 8.25 -3.81 -1.12
N LEU A 99 7.02 -3.43 -1.49
CA LEU A 99 5.93 -4.38 -1.65
C LEU A 99 6.23 -5.45 -2.72
N ARG A 100 6.94 -5.11 -3.79
CA ARG A 100 7.28 -6.07 -4.85
C ARG A 100 8.31 -7.12 -4.42
N VAL A 101 9.32 -6.69 -3.66
CA VAL A 101 10.46 -7.53 -3.26
C VAL A 101 10.22 -8.25 -1.92
N GLN A 102 9.20 -7.83 -1.17
CA GLN A 102 8.91 -8.36 0.16
C GLN A 102 8.66 -9.87 0.14
N THR A 103 9.46 -10.61 0.92
CA THR A 103 9.26 -12.03 1.15
C THR A 103 8.39 -12.26 2.38
N PHE A 104 7.80 -13.45 2.47
CA PHE A 104 7.01 -13.84 3.63
C PHE A 104 7.85 -13.78 4.91
N ASP A 105 9.08 -14.31 4.90
CA ASP A 105 9.98 -14.30 6.07
C ASP A 105 10.31 -12.87 6.53
N ALA A 106 10.66 -11.97 5.59
CA ALA A 106 10.95 -10.58 5.94
C ALA A 106 9.72 -9.84 6.51
N ALA A 107 8.53 -10.20 6.03
CA ALA A 107 7.27 -9.68 6.55
C ALA A 107 7.03 -10.18 7.98
N MET A 108 7.24 -11.48 8.23
CA MET A 108 7.11 -12.10 9.55
C MET A 108 8.10 -11.54 10.56
N ASP A 109 9.37 -11.38 10.17
CA ASP A 109 10.41 -10.74 10.98
C ASP A 109 10.02 -9.33 11.42
N SER A 110 9.41 -8.56 10.50
CA SER A 110 8.95 -7.20 10.79
C SER A 110 7.83 -7.17 11.84
N VAL A 111 6.94 -8.17 11.80
CA VAL A 111 5.87 -8.34 12.80
C VAL A 111 6.44 -8.81 14.14
N GLN A 112 7.36 -9.77 14.14
CA GLN A 112 8.04 -10.24 15.35
C GLN A 112 8.82 -9.12 16.03
N LYS A 113 9.62 -8.34 15.27
CA LYS A 113 10.32 -7.15 15.79
C LYS A 113 9.36 -6.18 16.46
N ARG A 114 8.19 -5.94 15.85
CA ARG A 114 7.16 -5.09 16.46
C ARG A 114 6.58 -5.68 17.73
N ALA A 115 6.36 -6.99 17.79
CA ALA A 115 5.94 -7.69 19.00
C ALA A 115 6.95 -7.53 20.15
N HIS A 116 8.24 -7.72 19.87
CA HIS A 116 9.29 -7.49 20.84
C HIS A 116 9.35 -6.04 21.31
N ILE A 117 9.19 -5.05 20.41
CA ILE A 117 9.19 -3.62 20.79
C ILE A 117 8.01 -3.28 21.70
N LEU A 118 6.81 -3.79 21.42
CA LEU A 118 5.64 -3.50 22.26
C LEU A 118 5.78 -4.16 23.64
N ARG A 119 6.26 -5.40 23.70
CA ARG A 119 6.57 -6.08 24.96
C ARG A 119 7.67 -5.38 25.75
N ALA A 120 8.72 -4.90 25.09
CA ALA A 120 9.79 -4.15 25.74
C ALA A 120 9.30 -2.81 26.32
N LYS A 121 8.30 -2.17 25.68
CA LYS A 121 7.64 -0.99 26.22
C LYS A 121 6.80 -1.32 27.46
N ASP A 122 6.02 -2.40 27.41
CA ASP A 122 5.24 -2.86 28.56
C ASP A 122 6.15 -3.30 29.73
N ALA A 123 7.28 -3.93 29.42
CA ALA A 123 8.29 -4.39 30.37
C ALA A 123 9.08 -3.26 31.04
N ASN A 124 9.23 -2.10 30.40
CA ASN A 124 9.91 -0.97 31.01
C ASN A 124 9.12 -0.40 32.22
N ASP A 125 7.85 -0.79 32.36
CA ASP A 125 7.03 -0.54 33.56
C ASP A 125 7.20 -1.63 34.65
N ASP A 126 7.73 -2.82 34.30
CA ASP A 126 7.90 -3.98 35.18
C ASP A 126 9.37 -4.42 35.27
N ALA A 127 10.07 -4.00 36.33
CA ALA A 127 11.52 -4.10 36.52
C ALA A 127 12.17 -5.52 36.61
N ASN A 128 11.52 -6.58 36.13
CA ASN A 128 12.08 -7.93 36.18
C ASN A 128 11.61 -8.79 35.01
N GLY A 129 12.48 -9.02 34.02
CA GLY A 129 12.21 -10.07 33.03
C GLY A 129 13.25 -10.19 31.95
N TYR A 130 13.93 -11.33 31.94
CA TYR A 130 14.63 -11.85 30.78
C TYR A 130 13.60 -12.60 29.94
N TYR A 131 13.28 -12.11 28.74
CA TYR A 131 12.28 -12.69 27.84
C TYR A 131 13.00 -13.30 26.63
N ASP A 132 13.30 -14.60 26.70
CA ASP A 132 13.82 -15.40 25.58
C ASP A 132 12.73 -16.34 24.99
N THR A 133 11.46 -15.99 25.21
CA THR A 133 10.34 -16.76 24.67
C THR A 133 9.96 -16.18 23.32
N GLU A 134 9.95 -17.03 22.30
CA GLU A 134 9.41 -16.75 20.96
C GLU A 134 7.98 -16.20 21.12
N VAL A 135 7.78 -14.92 20.79
CA VAL A 135 6.50 -14.23 21.01
C VAL A 135 5.61 -14.52 19.81
N ASP A 136 4.47 -15.22 20.00
CA ASP A 136 3.43 -15.31 18.95
C ASP A 136 2.73 -13.95 18.81
N PRO A 137 2.92 -13.22 17.69
CA PRO A 137 2.30 -11.90 17.50
C PRO A 137 0.76 -11.95 17.45
N TRP A 138 0.18 -13.11 17.19
CA TRP A 138 -1.27 -13.32 17.11
C TRP A 138 -1.84 -13.99 18.37
N GLU A 139 -1.06 -14.18 19.43
CA GLU A 139 -1.48 -14.83 20.69
C GLU A 139 -2.69 -14.14 21.34
N ALA A 140 -2.72 -12.80 21.31
CA ALA A 140 -3.78 -11.99 21.92
C ALA A 140 -5.12 -12.06 21.16
N ARG A 141 -5.29 -12.96 20.19
CA ARG A 141 -6.49 -13.07 19.36
C ARG A 141 -7.24 -14.37 19.63
N ASP A 142 -8.57 -14.24 19.73
CA ASP A 142 -9.49 -15.37 19.89
C ASP A 142 -9.63 -16.26 18.62
N ASP A 143 -8.98 -15.92 17.50
CA ASP A 143 -9.05 -16.68 16.25
C ASP A 143 -7.81 -17.54 15.96
N LYS A 144 -8.06 -18.74 15.41
CA LYS A 144 -7.03 -19.71 15.03
C LYS A 144 -6.33 -19.39 13.70
N TRP A 145 -6.70 -18.31 13.03
CA TRP A 145 -6.08 -17.97 11.74
C TRP A 145 -4.65 -17.48 11.96
N ARG A 146 -3.73 -17.97 11.13
CA ARG A 146 -2.33 -17.53 11.07
C ARG A 146 -1.96 -17.36 9.59
N PRO A 147 -1.20 -16.32 9.23
CA PRO A 147 -0.73 -16.17 7.87
C PRO A 147 0.22 -17.33 7.54
N THR A 148 0.04 -17.95 6.39
CA THR A 148 0.92 -19.00 5.87
C THR A 148 1.64 -18.51 4.63
N GLU A 149 2.80 -19.08 4.35
CA GLU A 149 3.58 -18.78 3.15
C GLU A 149 2.74 -19.04 1.87
N ALA A 150 2.00 -20.16 1.84
CA ALA A 150 1.09 -20.48 0.74
C ALA A 150 -0.02 -19.42 0.55
N TRP A 151 -0.58 -18.90 1.65
CA TRP A 151 -1.56 -17.80 1.59
C TRP A 151 -0.90 -16.52 1.07
N TRP A 152 0.29 -16.16 1.54
CA TRP A 152 1.03 -14.99 1.05
C TRP A 152 1.24 -15.07 -0.47
N HIS A 153 1.78 -16.20 -0.94
CA HIS A 153 2.02 -16.39 -2.37
C HIS A 153 0.75 -16.40 -3.21
N SER A 154 -0.41 -16.78 -2.65
CA SER A 154 -1.68 -16.80 -3.40
C SER A 154 -2.07 -15.44 -4.00
N TRP A 155 -1.66 -14.34 -3.37
CA TRP A 155 -2.02 -12.99 -3.81
C TRP A 155 -0.82 -12.09 -4.11
N HIS A 156 0.31 -12.26 -3.43
CA HIS A 156 1.46 -11.34 -3.53
C HIS A 156 1.98 -11.16 -4.96
N HIS A 157 2.10 -12.26 -5.70
CA HIS A 157 2.54 -12.25 -7.10
C HIS A 157 1.52 -11.61 -8.06
N SER A 158 0.24 -11.53 -7.66
CA SER A 158 -0.86 -11.00 -8.47
C SER A 158 -1.11 -9.50 -8.25
N LEU A 159 -0.29 -8.83 -7.41
CA LEU A 159 -0.49 -7.42 -7.11
C LEU A 159 -0.22 -6.53 -8.33
N PRO A 160 -1.12 -5.57 -8.64
CA PRO A 160 -0.96 -4.64 -9.74
C PRO A 160 0.13 -3.61 -9.43
N THR A 161 1.37 -3.92 -9.80
CA THR A 161 2.54 -3.04 -9.56
C THR A 161 3.31 -2.70 -10.83
N SER A 162 3.14 -3.49 -11.90
CA SER A 162 3.91 -3.36 -13.14
C SER A 162 3.85 -1.96 -13.75
N THR A 163 2.63 -1.43 -13.92
CA THR A 163 2.39 -0.10 -14.51
C THR A 163 3.07 1.00 -13.71
N LEU A 164 2.97 0.96 -12.38
CA LEU A 164 3.53 1.99 -11.50
C LEU A 164 5.07 1.97 -11.56
N VAL A 165 5.67 0.77 -11.63
CA VAL A 165 7.13 0.58 -11.70
C VAL A 165 7.70 1.04 -13.04
N VAL A 166 7.03 0.67 -14.13
CA VAL A 166 7.43 1.11 -15.48
C VAL A 166 7.30 2.62 -15.61
N LEU A 167 6.22 3.21 -15.08
CA LEU A 167 6.03 4.64 -15.05
C LEU A 167 7.17 5.34 -14.30
N HIS A 168 7.49 4.88 -13.10
CA HIS A 168 8.61 5.43 -12.33
C HIS A 168 9.92 5.31 -13.09
N GLY A 169 10.24 4.14 -13.66
CA GLY A 169 11.47 3.93 -14.42
C GLY A 169 11.62 4.87 -15.62
N HIS A 170 10.51 5.30 -16.21
CA HIS A 170 10.49 6.26 -17.32
C HIS A 170 10.58 7.72 -16.86
N LEU A 171 9.83 8.10 -15.81
CA LEU A 171 9.69 9.50 -15.37
C LEU A 171 10.79 9.95 -14.40
N GLN A 172 11.26 9.07 -13.52
CA GLN A 172 12.29 9.40 -12.53
C GLN A 172 13.54 10.05 -13.12
N PRO A 173 14.18 9.50 -14.19
CA PRO A 173 15.37 10.13 -14.77
C PRO A 173 15.08 11.51 -15.39
N GLN A 174 13.85 11.76 -15.84
CA GLN A 174 13.46 13.05 -16.42
C GLN A 174 13.23 14.09 -15.32
N ILE A 175 12.61 13.70 -14.20
CA ILE A 175 12.40 14.56 -13.05
C ILE A 175 13.74 14.97 -12.44
N GLU A 176 14.67 14.02 -12.26
CA GLU A 176 16.00 14.27 -11.69
C GLU A 176 16.84 15.25 -12.52
N GLN A 177 16.71 15.22 -13.85
CA GLN A 177 17.39 16.17 -14.73
C GLN A 177 16.94 17.62 -14.51
N VAL A 178 15.68 17.82 -14.10
CA VAL A 178 15.09 19.14 -13.90
C VAL A 178 15.27 19.63 -12.47
N THR A 179 15.13 18.75 -11.48
CA THR A 179 15.23 19.15 -10.07
C THR A 179 16.65 19.30 -9.56
N GLY A 180 17.65 18.71 -10.23
CA GLY A 180 19.01 18.64 -9.68
C GLY A 180 18.98 18.13 -8.24
N HIS A 181 19.48 18.92 -7.28
CA HIS A 181 19.44 18.63 -5.83
C HIS A 181 18.28 19.30 -5.07
N ASP A 182 17.48 20.17 -5.69
CA ASP A 182 16.55 21.07 -4.98
C ASP A 182 15.13 21.05 -5.59
N ALA A 183 14.40 19.97 -5.34
CA ALA A 183 13.08 19.70 -5.92
C ALA A 183 11.98 20.73 -5.57
N GLY A 184 12.17 21.55 -4.52
CA GLY A 184 11.17 22.50 -4.04
C GLY A 184 11.02 23.78 -4.87
N GLN A 185 12.09 24.24 -5.54
CA GLN A 185 12.07 25.47 -6.32
C GLN A 185 11.57 25.27 -7.76
N HIS A 186 11.70 24.06 -8.31
CA HIS A 186 11.45 23.76 -9.73
C HIS A 186 10.07 23.14 -10.00
N TRP A 187 9.11 23.28 -9.07
CA TRP A 187 7.80 22.62 -9.18
C TRP A 187 7.06 22.82 -10.53
N PRO A 188 7.02 24.04 -11.13
CA PRO A 188 6.40 24.24 -12.43
C PRO A 188 7.11 23.48 -13.57
N GLU A 189 8.43 23.38 -13.50
CA GLU A 189 9.26 22.69 -14.51
C GLU A 189 9.11 21.17 -14.40
N VAL A 190 9.00 20.66 -13.17
CA VAL A 190 8.69 19.25 -12.89
C VAL A 190 7.34 18.88 -13.50
N LEU A 191 6.29 19.69 -13.26
CA LEU A 191 4.98 19.44 -13.83
C LEU A 191 4.98 19.49 -15.36
N ALA A 192 5.70 20.44 -15.96
CA ALA A 192 5.83 20.53 -17.41
C ALA A 192 6.52 19.29 -18.00
N THR A 193 7.51 18.74 -17.29
CA THR A 193 8.23 17.53 -17.69
C THR A 193 7.33 16.30 -17.65
N ILE A 194 6.58 16.13 -16.55
CA ILE A 194 5.61 15.04 -16.41
C ILE A 194 4.52 15.17 -17.48
N GLN A 195 4.02 16.38 -17.72
CA GLN A 195 2.98 16.61 -18.73
C GLN A 195 3.45 16.26 -20.16
N GLY A 196 4.72 16.59 -20.47
CA GLY A 196 5.32 16.34 -21.79
C GLY A 196 5.77 14.91 -22.05
N ALA A 197 5.74 14.03 -21.04
CA ALA A 197 6.20 12.64 -21.18
C ALA A 197 5.20 11.79 -21.98
N ASP A 198 5.70 11.01 -22.95
CA ASP A 198 4.92 10.01 -23.67
C ASP A 198 4.84 8.71 -22.86
N VAL A 199 3.74 8.57 -22.11
CA VAL A 199 3.53 7.43 -21.23
C VAL A 199 2.75 6.30 -21.92
N GLU A 200 1.88 6.61 -22.88
CA GLU A 200 1.01 5.60 -23.52
C GLU A 200 1.79 4.52 -24.27
N GLY A 201 2.93 4.88 -24.88
CA GLY A 201 3.79 3.94 -25.59
C GLY A 201 4.64 3.02 -24.71
N VAL A 202 4.77 3.35 -23.40
CA VAL A 202 5.70 2.67 -22.48
C VAL A 202 4.97 1.75 -21.51
N LEU A 203 3.69 2.00 -21.22
CA LEU A 203 2.95 1.22 -20.23
C LEU A 203 2.72 -0.23 -20.69
N PRO A 204 2.79 -1.20 -19.76
CA PRO A 204 2.43 -2.59 -20.05
C PRO A 204 0.93 -2.68 -20.41
N PRO A 205 0.53 -3.75 -21.13
CA PRO A 205 -0.88 -3.98 -21.44
C PRO A 205 -1.71 -3.98 -20.17
N ALA A 206 -2.92 -3.41 -20.24
CA ALA A 206 -3.80 -3.35 -19.09
C ALA A 206 -4.10 -4.76 -18.57
N ASN A 207 -3.83 -5.01 -17.30
CA ASN A 207 -4.39 -6.16 -16.62
C ASN A 207 -5.89 -5.91 -16.51
N GLU A 208 -6.73 -6.81 -17.03
CA GLU A 208 -8.18 -6.70 -16.80
C GLU A 208 -8.43 -6.73 -15.29
N PRO A 209 -9.09 -5.71 -14.71
CA PRO A 209 -9.39 -5.73 -13.30
C PRO A 209 -10.28 -6.96 -13.03
N PRO A 210 -9.96 -7.76 -11.99
CA PRO A 210 -10.75 -8.94 -11.69
C PRO A 210 -12.20 -8.52 -11.46
N LYS A 211 -13.16 -9.16 -12.15
CA LYS A 211 -14.59 -8.90 -11.93
C LYS A 211 -14.89 -9.16 -10.46
N ARG A 212 -15.32 -8.11 -9.75
CA ARG A 212 -15.65 -8.18 -8.33
C ARG A 212 -17.16 -8.42 -8.23
N PRO A 213 -17.63 -9.66 -8.02
CA PRO A 213 -19.04 -9.86 -7.74
C PRO A 213 -19.40 -9.09 -6.47
N PHE A 214 -20.52 -8.39 -6.49
CA PHE A 214 -21.12 -7.88 -5.26
C PHE A 214 -21.51 -9.08 -4.39
N ASP A 215 -20.74 -9.33 -3.32
CA ASP A 215 -21.11 -10.29 -2.30
C ASP A 215 -22.13 -9.61 -1.38
N PHE A 216 -23.41 -9.96 -1.54
CA PHE A 216 -24.47 -9.45 -0.67
C PHE A 216 -24.36 -9.97 0.77
N GLY A 217 -23.36 -10.80 1.07
CA GLY A 217 -23.32 -11.62 2.27
C GLY A 217 -24.49 -12.60 2.27
N ALA A 218 -24.41 -13.64 3.07
CA ALA A 218 -25.58 -14.46 3.38
C ALA A 218 -26.55 -13.68 4.28
N VAL A 219 -26.99 -12.48 3.87
CA VAL A 219 -28.11 -11.77 4.48
C VAL A 219 -29.36 -12.47 3.96
N ARG A 220 -29.78 -13.51 4.69
CA ARG A 220 -31.14 -14.04 4.57
C ARG A 220 -32.07 -12.97 5.14
N TRP A 221 -32.82 -12.32 4.26
CA TRP A 221 -33.99 -11.52 4.62
C TRP A 221 -35.10 -12.42 5.16
#